data_AF-A0A7Y4ZB38-F1
#
_entry.id   AF-A0A7Y4ZB38-F1
#
_cell.length_a   1.000
_cell.length_b   1.000
_cell.length_c   1.000
_cell.angle_alpha   90.00
_cell.angle_beta   90.00
_cell.angle_gamma   90.00
#
_symmetry.space_group_name_H-M   'P 1'
#
loop_
_entity.id
_entity.type
_entity.pdbx_description
1 polymer ?
#
loop_
_entity_poly.entity_id
_entity_poly.type
_entity_poly.pdbx_seq_one_letter_code
_entity_poly.pdbx_strand_id
1 'polypeptide(L)'
;MSKIITDTEIAEILVQAIRNPELMSWASVKGMTTDTAYKAFIRDLGFLVARHFGGCFNQVAEPDEIEGLGYTLSFSWDRQVPKNGGVYANFDTDVSIDEWKKDAPKISELGRLI
;
A
#
# COMPACT_ATOMS: atom_id res chain seq x y z
N MET A 1 -14.92 -23.59 12.12
CA MET A 1 -14.26 -22.96 13.28
C MET A 1 -13.95 -21.52 12.93
N SER A 2 -14.14 -20.59 13.86
CA SER A 2 -13.77 -19.18 13.72
C SER A 2 -12.67 -18.84 14.73
N LYS A 3 -11.78 -17.90 14.35
CA LYS A 3 -10.72 -17.37 15.21
C LYS A 3 -10.95 -15.86 15.36
N ILE A 4 -10.73 -15.33 16.56
CA ILE A 4 -10.62 -13.87 16.80
C ILE A 4 -9.22 -13.44 16.39
N ILE A 5 -9.12 -12.41 15.55
CA ILE A 5 -7.85 -11.86 15.06
C ILE A 5 -7.60 -10.53 15.75
N THR A 6 -6.39 -10.36 16.29
CA THR A 6 -5.92 -9.11 16.90
C THR A 6 -5.51 -8.08 15.83
N ASP A 7 -5.38 -6.82 16.23
CA ASP A 7 -4.87 -5.75 15.37
C ASP A 7 -3.44 -6.03 14.85
N THR A 8 -2.59 -6.59 15.69
CA THR A 8 -1.21 -6.96 15.34
C THR A 8 -1.18 -8.08 14.30
N GLU A 9 -2.01 -9.12 14.48
CA GLU A 9 -2.14 -10.19 13.49
C GLU A 9 -2.71 -9.67 12.16
N ILE A 10 -3.63 -8.70 12.19
CA ILE A 10 -4.09 -8.03 10.97
C ILE A 10 -2.92 -7.32 10.27
N ALA A 11 -2.10 -6.56 11.01
CA ALA A 11 -0.93 -5.89 10.45
C ALA A 11 0.04 -6.89 9.81
N GLU A 12 0.31 -8.02 10.47
CA GLU A 12 1.14 -9.09 9.92
C GLU A 12 0.57 -9.69 8.63
N ILE A 13 -0.74 -9.95 8.58
CA ILE A 13 -1.42 -10.44 7.37
C ILE A 13 -1.24 -9.45 6.21
N LEU A 14 -1.43 -8.15 6.46
CA LEU A 14 -1.24 -7.12 5.43
C LEU A 14 0.21 -7.10 4.93
N VAL A 15 1.19 -7.15 5.84
CA VAL A 15 2.61 -7.19 5.48
C VAL A 15 2.94 -8.43 4.64
N GLN A 16 2.40 -9.59 4.99
CA GLN A 16 2.60 -10.82 4.22
C GLN A 16 1.96 -10.74 2.84
N ALA A 17 0.73 -10.21 2.73
CA ALA A 17 0.08 -10.02 1.43
C ALA A 17 0.87 -9.07 0.52
N ILE A 18 1.49 -8.03 1.08
CA ILE A 18 2.32 -7.08 0.34
C ILE A 18 3.64 -7.73 -0.12
N ARG A 19 4.28 -8.52 0.75
CA ARG A 19 5.58 -9.17 0.45
C ARG A 19 5.45 -10.39 -0.43
N ASN A 20 4.32 -11.07 -0.40
CA ASN A 20 4.07 -12.28 -1.17
C ASN A 20 2.64 -12.25 -1.77
N PRO A 21 2.47 -11.59 -2.93
CA PRO A 21 1.18 -11.49 -3.60
C PRO A 21 0.57 -12.86 -3.95
N GLU A 22 1.38 -13.92 -4.09
CA GLU A 22 0.89 -15.28 -4.40
C GLU A 22 0.01 -15.87 -3.29
N LEU A 23 0.08 -15.35 -2.07
CA LEU A 23 -0.83 -15.71 -0.98
C LEU A 23 -2.30 -15.39 -1.30
N MET A 24 -2.55 -14.56 -2.32
CA MET A 24 -3.88 -14.25 -2.84
C MET A 24 -4.39 -15.27 -3.87
N SER A 25 -3.79 -16.46 -3.92
CA SER A 25 -4.17 -17.58 -4.80
C SER A 25 -5.65 -18.00 -4.73
N TRP A 26 -6.35 -17.72 -3.63
CA TRP A 26 -7.81 -17.92 -3.55
C TRP A 26 -8.57 -17.14 -4.63
N ALA A 27 -8.02 -16.02 -5.10
CA ALA A 27 -8.62 -15.21 -6.16
C ALA A 27 -8.53 -15.91 -7.53
N SER A 28 -7.52 -16.74 -7.75
CA SER A 28 -7.42 -17.61 -8.93
C SER A 28 -8.55 -18.65 -8.98
N VAL A 29 -9.03 -19.12 -7.82
CA VAL A 29 -10.21 -19.98 -7.71
C VAL A 29 -11.49 -19.25 -8.17
N LYS A 30 -11.51 -17.91 -8.13
CA LYS A 30 -12.61 -17.07 -8.62
C LYS A 30 -12.39 -16.54 -10.05
N GLY A 31 -11.40 -17.04 -10.76
CA GLY A 31 -11.10 -16.62 -12.13
C GLY A 31 -10.36 -15.28 -12.26
N MET A 32 -9.82 -14.74 -11.16
CA MET A 32 -8.97 -13.55 -11.18
C MET A 32 -7.49 -13.94 -11.22
N THR A 33 -6.66 -13.21 -11.95
CA THR A 33 -5.21 -13.37 -11.83
C THR A 33 -4.75 -12.86 -10.46
N THR A 34 -3.66 -13.43 -9.93
CA THR A 34 -3.03 -12.97 -8.68
C THR A 34 -2.74 -11.46 -8.71
N ASP A 35 -2.26 -10.99 -9.85
CA ASP A 35 -2.00 -9.57 -10.14
C ASP A 35 -3.26 -8.70 -9.99
N THR A 36 -4.36 -9.08 -10.65
CA THR A 36 -5.63 -8.36 -10.56
C THR A 36 -6.18 -8.36 -9.13
N ALA A 37 -6.06 -9.48 -8.44
CA ALA A 37 -6.51 -9.62 -7.06
C ALA A 37 -5.70 -8.71 -6.12
N TYR A 38 -4.38 -8.70 -6.28
CA TYR A 38 -3.48 -7.87 -5.49
C TYR A 38 -3.70 -6.39 -5.75
N LYS A 39 -3.82 -5.98 -7.02
CA LYS A 39 -4.19 -4.60 -7.38
C LYS A 39 -5.50 -4.16 -6.73
N ALA A 40 -6.52 -5.02 -6.72
CA ALA A 40 -7.79 -4.73 -6.07
C ALA A 40 -7.65 -4.58 -4.54
N PHE A 41 -6.90 -5.46 -3.88
CA PHE A 41 -6.60 -5.36 -2.45
C PHE A 41 -5.88 -4.06 -2.10
N ILE A 42 -4.84 -3.70 -2.87
CA ILE A 42 -4.07 -2.47 -2.67
C ILE A 42 -4.94 -1.22 -2.87
N ARG A 43 -5.84 -1.24 -3.86
CA ARG A 43 -6.83 -0.17 -4.07
C ARG A 43 -7.78 -0.03 -2.88
N ASP A 44 -8.35 -1.13 -2.41
CA ASP A 44 -9.33 -1.12 -1.32
C ASP A 44 -8.66 -0.69 0.00
N LEU A 45 -7.41 -1.09 0.23
CA LEU A 45 -6.58 -0.60 1.33
C LEU A 45 -6.34 0.91 1.22
N GLY A 46 -6.06 1.43 0.02
CA GLY A 46 -5.91 2.86 -0.23
C GLY A 46 -7.17 3.66 0.13
N PHE A 47 -8.35 3.19 -0.28
CA PHE A 47 -9.62 3.80 0.12
C PHE A 47 -9.83 3.77 1.64
N LEU A 48 -9.53 2.64 2.29
CA LEU A 48 -9.68 2.50 3.73
C LEU A 48 -8.78 3.49 4.48
N VAL A 49 -7.51 3.58 4.07
CA VAL A 49 -6.53 4.51 4.66
C VAL A 49 -7.00 5.95 4.50
N ALA A 50 -7.35 6.39 3.29
CA ALA A 50 -7.82 7.75 3.04
C ALA A 50 -9.08 8.09 3.86
N ARG A 51 -10.03 7.14 3.96
CA ARG A 51 -11.27 7.34 4.71
C ARG A 51 -11.04 7.49 6.22
N HIS A 52 -10.10 6.76 6.79
CA HIS A 52 -9.91 6.71 8.24
C HIS A 52 -8.89 7.73 8.76
N PHE A 53 -7.90 8.08 7.96
CA PHE A 53 -6.81 8.95 8.38
C PHE A 53 -6.83 10.35 7.75
N GLY A 54 -7.79 10.59 6.84
CA GLY A 54 -7.93 11.84 6.09
C GLY A 54 -7.23 11.76 4.73
N GLY A 55 -7.60 12.64 3.81
CA GLY A 55 -7.11 12.60 2.43
C GLY A 55 -8.02 11.93 1.42
N CYS A 56 -7.57 11.92 0.18
CA CYS A 56 -8.28 11.48 -1.00
C CYS A 56 -7.40 10.50 -1.76
N PHE A 57 -7.86 9.25 -1.86
CA PHE A 57 -7.23 8.25 -2.70
C PHE A 57 -7.57 8.50 -4.17
N ASN A 58 -6.56 8.54 -5.05
CA ASN A 58 -6.75 8.82 -6.47
C ASN A 58 -6.70 7.54 -7.32
N GLN A 59 -5.57 6.83 -7.29
CA GLN A 59 -5.33 5.67 -8.14
C GLN A 59 -4.24 4.75 -7.61
N VAL A 60 -4.27 3.50 -8.08
CA VAL A 60 -3.15 2.55 -8.01
C VAL A 60 -2.38 2.62 -9.31
N ALA A 61 -1.07 2.88 -9.25
CA ALA A 61 -0.19 2.74 -10.40
C ALA A 61 0.42 1.33 -10.47
N GLU A 62 0.65 0.85 -11.70
CA GLU A 62 1.25 -0.46 -11.96
C GLU A 62 2.71 -0.52 -11.48
N PRO A 63 3.24 -1.72 -11.21
CA PRO A 63 4.66 -1.90 -10.92
C PRO A 63 5.54 -1.32 -12.04
N ASP A 64 6.60 -0.63 -11.66
CA ASP A 64 7.60 -0.12 -12.58
C ASP A 64 8.85 -1.00 -12.48
N GLU A 65 9.04 -1.86 -13.47
CA GLU A 65 10.16 -2.81 -13.52
C GLU A 65 11.52 -2.11 -13.63
N ILE A 66 11.57 -0.90 -14.20
CA ILE A 66 12.82 -0.15 -14.41
C ILE A 66 13.38 0.33 -13.07
N GLU A 67 12.48 0.70 -12.16
CA GLU A 67 12.84 1.28 -10.85
C GLU A 67 12.70 0.26 -9.71
N GLY A 68 12.26 -0.96 -10.03
CA GLY A 68 12.03 -2.01 -9.04
C GLY A 68 10.93 -1.64 -8.05
N LEU A 69 9.97 -0.83 -8.49
CA LEU A 69 8.85 -0.37 -7.68
C LEU A 69 7.70 -1.36 -7.82
N GLY A 70 7.15 -1.79 -6.68
CA GLY A 70 5.87 -2.48 -6.66
C GLY A 70 4.71 -1.54 -7.00
N TYR A 71 3.49 -2.01 -6.80
CA TYR A 71 2.30 -1.16 -6.90
C TYR A 71 2.42 0.07 -5.98
N THR A 72 2.14 1.25 -6.51
CA THR A 72 2.15 2.50 -5.74
C THR A 72 0.77 3.11 -5.65
N LEU A 73 0.52 3.79 -4.52
CA LEU A 73 -0.76 4.45 -4.23
C LEU A 73 -0.56 5.97 -4.26
N SER A 74 -1.41 6.65 -5.04
CA SER A 74 -1.45 8.11 -5.04
C SER A 74 -2.53 8.63 -4.09
N PHE A 75 -2.13 9.51 -3.17
CA PHE A 75 -2.98 10.23 -2.26
C PHE A 75 -2.85 11.75 -2.48
N SER A 76 -3.92 12.48 -2.23
CA SER A 76 -3.88 13.92 -1.95
C SER A 76 -4.45 14.17 -0.55
N TRP A 77 -4.06 15.25 0.12
CA TRP A 77 -4.61 15.56 1.43
C TRP A 77 -5.89 16.37 1.34
N ASP A 78 -6.79 16.14 2.29
CA ASP A 78 -8.01 16.90 2.46
C ASP A 78 -7.98 17.64 3.81
N ARG A 79 -9.08 18.32 4.14
CA ARG A 79 -9.20 19.11 5.37
C ARG A 79 -9.25 18.28 6.66
N GLN A 80 -9.37 16.96 6.58
CA GLN A 80 -9.41 16.08 7.74
C GLN A 80 -8.01 15.73 8.24
N VAL A 81 -6.98 15.91 7.42
CA VAL A 81 -5.59 15.73 7.83
C VAL A 81 -5.19 16.86 8.79
N PRO A 82 -4.66 16.55 9.99
CA PRO A 82 -4.15 17.56 10.91
C PRO A 82 -3.08 18.45 10.27
N LYS A 83 -2.92 19.70 10.74
CA LYS A 83 -1.95 20.67 10.20
C LYS A 83 -0.49 20.20 10.22
N ASN A 84 -0.16 19.22 11.07
CA ASN A 84 1.15 18.59 11.16
C ASN A 84 1.26 17.31 10.31
N GLY A 85 0.34 17.06 9.37
CA GLY A 85 0.35 15.89 8.48
C GLY A 85 -0.26 14.61 9.07
N GLY A 86 -0.57 14.57 10.38
CA GLY A 86 -1.15 13.38 11.02
C GLY A 86 -0.29 12.12 10.81
N VAL A 87 -0.92 10.99 10.47
CA VAL A 87 -0.19 9.75 10.15
C VAL A 87 0.60 9.86 8.84
N TYR A 88 0.27 10.83 7.99
CA TYR A 88 0.96 11.08 6.72
C TYR A 88 2.25 11.89 6.90
N ALA A 89 2.48 12.51 8.05
CA ALA A 89 3.62 13.41 8.29
C ALA A 89 4.99 12.79 7.98
N ASN A 90 5.12 11.47 8.14
CA ASN A 90 6.37 10.75 7.87
C ASN A 90 6.49 10.25 6.41
N PHE A 91 5.40 10.37 5.64
CA PHE A 91 5.30 9.95 4.23
C PHE A 91 5.12 11.14 3.29
N ASP A 92 4.88 12.31 3.87
CA ASP A 92 4.91 13.62 3.25
C ASP A 92 6.36 14.02 2.96
N THR A 93 6.91 13.41 1.92
CA THR A 93 8.05 13.97 1.23
C THR A 93 7.45 14.72 0.04
N ASP A 94 7.63 16.06 -0.01
CA ASP A 94 7.31 17.00 -1.12
C ASP A 94 8.02 16.63 -2.45
N VAL A 95 8.17 15.35 -2.70
CA VAL A 95 9.01 14.77 -3.71
C VAL A 95 8.05 14.37 -4.82
N SER A 96 8.17 15.04 -5.95
CA SER A 96 7.46 14.65 -7.15
C SER A 96 7.75 13.17 -7.45
N ILE A 97 6.83 12.44 -8.08
CA ILE A 97 7.08 11.03 -8.46
C ILE A 97 8.45 10.94 -9.17
N ASP A 98 8.76 11.88 -10.07
CA ASP A 98 10.04 11.94 -10.79
C ASP A 98 11.27 12.16 -9.90
N GLU A 99 11.13 12.84 -8.76
CA GLU A 99 12.20 12.98 -7.77
C GLU A 99 12.28 11.76 -6.84
N TRP A 100 11.15 11.17 -6.48
CA TRP A 100 11.11 10.01 -5.58
C TRP A 100 11.74 8.80 -6.26
N LYS A 101 11.48 8.65 -7.56
CA LYS A 101 12.13 7.65 -8.43
C LYS A 101 13.67 7.69 -8.39
N LYS A 102 14.28 8.84 -8.06
CA LYS A 102 15.74 8.97 -7.95
C LYS A 102 16.29 8.39 -6.64
N ASP A 103 15.51 8.49 -5.56
CA ASP A 103 15.91 8.17 -4.19
C ASP A 103 15.09 7.02 -3.57
N ALA A 104 14.26 6.33 -4.37
CA ALA A 104 13.35 5.30 -3.87
C ALA A 104 14.15 4.14 -3.24
N PRO A 105 13.86 3.75 -1.99
CA PRO A 105 14.49 2.59 -1.38
C PRO A 105 14.15 1.35 -2.21
N LYS A 106 15.19 0.64 -2.65
CA LYS A 106 14.99 -0.62 -3.37
C LYS A 106 14.26 -1.59 -2.45
N ILE A 107 13.36 -2.41 -2.99
CA ILE A 107 12.55 -3.38 -2.21
C ILE A 107 13.42 -4.24 -1.25
N SER A 108 14.69 -4.47 -1.60
CA SER A 108 15.69 -5.15 -0.76
C SER A 108 16.03 -4.46 0.57
N GLU A 109 15.74 -3.16 0.72
CA GLU A 109 16.15 -2.32 1.85
C GLU A 109 15.01 -2.06 2.85
N LEU A 110 13.75 -2.21 2.43
CA LEU A 110 12.55 -2.13 3.28
C LEU A 110 12.45 -3.27 4.31
N GLY A 111 13.29 -4.31 4.19
CA GLY A 111 13.38 -5.41 5.14
C GLY A 111 14.13 -5.11 6.44
N ARG A 112 14.74 -3.92 6.60
CA ARG A 112 15.60 -3.56 7.74
C ARG A 112 15.00 -2.55 8.74
N LEU A 113 13.78 -2.06 8.50
CA LEU A 113 13.14 -1.01 9.31
C LEU A 113 12.02 -1.53 10.24
N ILE A 114 11.98 -2.84 10.52
CA ILE A 114 11.15 -3.44 11.56
C ILE A 114 12.03 -4.30 12.46
#